data_AF-A0A9W8K6R5-F1
#
_entry.id   AF-A0A9W8K6R5-F1
#
_cell.length_a   1.000
_cell.length_b   1.000
_cell.length_c   1.000
_cell.angle_alpha   90.00
_cell.angle_beta   90.00
_cell.angle_gamma   90.00
#
_symmetry.space_group_name_H-M   'P 1'
#
loop_
_entity.id
_entity.type
_entity.pdbx_description
1 polymer ?
#
loop_
_entity_poly.entity_id
_entity_poly.type
_entity_poly.pdbx_seq_one_letter_code
_entity_poly.pdbx_strand_id
1 'polypeptide(L)'
;MAIEKQWQGDWEHRGVFEVDMPSDDSVAPEDLHDKHPKWMGTFPFPYMNGVLHLGHAFSVSKIEFAAGWERLQGKRALFPFGFHVTGMPIKAAADKIARELEMFGPEFAVPEELETQLSELSVDSPKAGGTFRGKKTKVAAKTGNKKYQFQIMQDQGMSNAEIA
;
A
#
# COMPACT_ATOMS: atom_id res chain seq x y z
N MET A 1 10.57 -17.94 -7.97
CA MET A 1 10.19 -18.04 -6.54
C MET A 1 11.13 -18.86 -5.65
N ALA A 2 11.62 -20.05 -6.02
CA ALA A 2 12.53 -20.80 -5.12
C ALA A 2 13.84 -20.04 -4.81
N ILE A 3 14.49 -19.49 -5.84
CA ILE A 3 15.74 -18.72 -5.70
C ILE A 3 15.50 -17.41 -4.94
N GLU A 4 14.41 -16.70 -5.21
CA GLU A 4 14.07 -15.44 -4.53
C GLU A 4 13.87 -15.64 -3.03
N LYS A 5 13.12 -16.68 -2.63
CA LYS A 5 12.91 -17.02 -1.22
C LYS A 5 14.21 -17.39 -0.51
N GLN A 6 15.10 -18.10 -1.21
CA GLN A 6 16.42 -18.46 -0.68
C GLN A 6 17.24 -17.20 -0.34
N TRP A 7 17.34 -16.24 -1.28
CA TRP A 7 18.10 -15.01 -1.04
C TRP A 7 17.45 -14.10 0.00
N GLN A 8 16.12 -13.97 -0.01
CA GLN A 8 15.39 -13.23 1.01
C GLN A 8 15.71 -13.77 2.42
N GLY A 9 15.71 -15.10 2.59
CA GLY A 9 16.08 -15.72 3.86
C GLY A 9 17.55 -15.51 4.25
N ASP A 10 18.49 -15.61 3.30
CA ASP A 10 19.91 -15.34 3.57
C ASP A 10 20.16 -13.88 3.97
N TRP A 11 19.52 -12.94 3.28
CA TRP A 11 19.64 -11.50 3.56
C TRP A 11 19.09 -11.14 4.95
N GLU A 12 17.94 -11.70 5.33
CA GLU A 12 17.35 -11.51 6.65
C GLU A 12 18.21 -12.12 7.74
N HIS A 13 18.65 -13.38 7.60
CA HIS A 13 19.50 -14.06 8.57
C HIS A 13 20.83 -13.31 8.83
N ARG A 14 21.39 -12.68 7.78
CA ARG A 14 22.66 -11.96 7.87
C ARG A 14 22.51 -10.48 8.20
N GLY A 15 21.30 -9.95 8.27
CA GLY A 15 21.04 -8.53 8.54
C GLY A 15 21.70 -7.58 7.53
N VAL A 16 21.86 -7.99 6.25
CA VAL A 16 22.70 -7.23 5.28
C VAL A 16 22.18 -5.83 4.96
N PHE A 17 20.90 -5.55 5.27
CA PHE A 17 20.27 -4.26 5.07
C PHE A 17 20.02 -3.50 6.38
N GLU A 18 20.44 -4.04 7.52
CA GLU A 18 20.45 -3.35 8.80
C GLU A 18 21.70 -2.47 8.87
N VAL A 19 21.50 -1.15 8.83
CA VAL A 19 22.59 -0.17 8.75
C VAL A 19 22.65 0.60 10.05
N ASP A 20 23.68 0.29 10.85
CA ASP A 20 23.99 1.04 12.05
C ASP A 20 24.76 2.33 11.74
N MET A 21 24.71 3.28 12.67
CA MET A 21 25.59 4.44 12.67
C MET A 21 27.04 3.98 12.89
N PRO A 22 28.04 4.58 12.20
CA PRO A 22 29.44 4.29 12.49
C PRO A 22 29.77 4.67 13.95
N SER A 23 30.27 3.71 14.73
CA SER A 23 30.80 3.92 16.08
C SER A 23 32.33 4.04 16.05
N ASP A 24 32.83 4.99 15.25
CA ASP A 24 34.27 5.23 15.12
C ASP A 24 34.68 6.42 15.99
N ASP A 25 35.02 6.14 17.25
CA ASP A 25 35.48 7.15 18.22
C ASP A 25 36.84 7.76 17.85
N SER A 26 37.54 7.24 16.83
CA SER A 26 38.83 7.77 16.36
C SER A 26 38.69 8.94 15.39
N VAL A 27 37.47 9.28 14.97
CA VAL A 27 37.19 10.30 13.95
C VAL A 27 36.37 11.41 14.57
N ALA A 28 36.77 12.66 14.32
CA ALA A 28 35.97 13.80 14.74
C ALA A 28 34.57 13.75 14.09
N PRO A 29 33.49 14.16 14.78
CA PRO A 29 32.13 14.11 14.22
C PRO A 29 31.98 14.83 12.86
N GLU A 30 32.81 15.84 12.63
CA GLU A 30 32.87 16.63 11.40
C GLU A 30 33.38 15.82 10.20
N ASP A 31 34.35 14.92 10.42
CA ASP A 31 34.99 14.10 9.38
C ASP A 31 34.30 12.73 9.19
N LEU A 32 33.32 12.40 10.04
CA LEU A 32 32.66 11.09 10.06
C LEU A 32 32.02 10.74 8.71
N HIS A 33 31.42 11.72 8.03
CA HIS A 33 30.77 11.50 6.74
C HIS A 33 31.76 11.41 5.57
N ASP A 34 32.95 11.98 5.70
CA ASP A 34 34.00 11.86 4.68
C ASP A 34 34.61 10.45 4.72
N LYS A 35 34.82 9.89 5.91
CA LYS A 35 35.28 8.51 6.09
C LYS A 35 34.18 7.47 5.86
N HIS A 36 32.94 7.80 6.24
CA HIS A 36 31.78 6.90 6.14
C HIS A 36 30.63 7.61 5.40
N PRO A 37 30.67 7.66 4.06
CA PRO A 37 29.64 8.33 3.28
C PRO A 37 28.29 7.66 3.50
N LYS A 38 27.25 8.47 3.69
CA LYS A 38 25.88 8.00 3.98
C LYS A 38 24.90 8.36 2.88
N TRP A 39 23.83 7.61 2.80
CA TRP A 39 22.66 7.94 2.00
C TRP A 39 21.40 7.53 2.75
N MET A 40 20.35 8.34 2.66
CA MET A 40 19.05 8.02 3.23
C MET A 40 17.96 8.32 2.22
N GLY A 41 17.17 7.31 1.87
CA GLY A 41 15.98 7.44 1.06
C GLY A 41 14.76 7.06 1.88
N THR A 42 13.66 7.80 1.73
CA THR A 42 12.40 7.50 2.43
C THR A 42 11.25 7.44 1.45
N PHE A 43 10.36 6.48 1.66
CA PHE A 43 9.10 6.37 0.94
C PHE A 43 7.98 6.85 1.86
N PRO A 44 7.08 7.74 1.39
CA PRO A 44 5.90 8.11 2.17
C PRO A 44 5.11 6.85 2.53
N PHE A 45 5.06 6.53 3.83
CA PHE A 45 4.47 5.28 4.29
C PHE A 45 3.00 5.17 3.84
N PRO A 46 2.59 4.04 3.24
CA PRO A 46 1.27 3.91 2.65
C PRO A 46 0.18 3.72 3.70
N TYR A 47 -1.07 4.10 3.36
CA TYR A 47 -2.24 3.84 4.20
C TYR A 47 -2.58 2.37 4.27
N MET A 48 -2.79 1.86 5.49
CA MET A 48 -3.08 0.45 5.78
C MET A 48 -4.57 0.11 5.72
N ASN A 49 -5.32 0.74 4.81
CA ASN A 49 -6.74 0.45 4.58
C ASN A 49 -6.98 -0.62 3.49
N GLY A 50 -5.92 -1.30 3.04
CA GLY A 50 -5.97 -2.35 2.04
C GLY A 50 -4.57 -2.82 1.62
N VAL A 51 -4.52 -3.71 0.63
CA VAL A 51 -3.26 -4.25 0.08
C VAL A 51 -2.55 -3.26 -0.83
N LEU A 52 -1.21 -3.32 -0.86
CA LEU A 52 -0.40 -2.46 -1.71
C LEU A 52 -0.58 -2.82 -3.19
N HIS A 53 -1.13 -1.89 -3.97
CA HIS A 53 -1.25 -2.03 -5.42
C HIS A 53 0.03 -1.68 -6.19
N LEU A 54 0.09 -2.02 -7.49
CA LEU A 54 1.24 -1.81 -8.38
C LEU A 54 1.74 -0.35 -8.43
N GLY A 55 0.86 0.65 -8.25
CA GLY A 55 1.29 2.05 -8.15
C GLY A 55 2.24 2.34 -6.97
N HIS A 56 2.10 1.62 -5.84
CA HIS A 56 3.04 1.70 -4.73
C HIS A 56 4.37 1.05 -5.14
N ALA A 57 4.33 -0.12 -5.77
CA ALA A 57 5.53 -0.80 -6.29
C ALA A 57 6.32 0.09 -7.26
N PHE A 58 5.64 0.79 -8.18
CA PHE A 58 6.28 1.76 -9.09
C PHE A 58 6.94 2.93 -8.37
N SER A 59 6.33 3.40 -7.28
CA SER A 59 6.83 4.56 -6.55
C SER A 59 8.00 4.19 -5.64
N VAL A 60 7.89 3.05 -4.94
CA VAL A 60 8.93 2.52 -4.04
C VAL A 60 10.16 2.03 -4.82
N SER A 61 9.99 1.48 -6.03
CA SER A 61 11.10 0.96 -6.83
C SER A 61 12.16 2.02 -7.14
N LYS A 62 11.77 3.29 -7.24
CA LYS A 62 12.71 4.41 -7.47
C LYS A 62 13.73 4.53 -6.34
N ILE A 63 13.27 4.40 -5.10
CA ILE A 63 14.11 4.50 -3.90
C ILE A 63 14.88 3.20 -3.70
N GLU A 64 14.25 2.05 -3.97
CA GLU A 64 14.92 0.75 -3.92
C GLU A 64 16.14 0.69 -4.85
N PHE A 65 15.98 1.12 -6.11
CA PHE A 65 17.10 1.16 -7.07
C PHE A 65 18.17 2.19 -6.68
N ALA A 66 17.76 3.35 -6.14
CA ALA A 66 18.71 4.34 -5.64
C ALA A 66 19.52 3.79 -4.45
N ALA A 67 18.87 3.10 -3.50
CA ALA A 67 19.53 2.46 -2.37
C ALA A 67 20.55 1.41 -2.86
N GLY A 68 20.17 0.56 -3.82
CA GLY A 68 21.07 -0.41 -4.45
C GLY A 68 22.29 0.25 -5.10
N TRP A 69 22.08 1.31 -5.88
CA TRP A 69 23.17 2.07 -6.50
C TRP A 69 24.11 2.69 -5.47
N GLU A 70 23.58 3.32 -4.43
CA GLU A 70 24.38 4.00 -3.42
C GLU A 70 25.19 3.03 -2.56
N ARG A 71 24.67 1.81 -2.30
CA ARG A 71 25.45 0.71 -1.70
C ARG A 71 26.63 0.31 -2.58
N LEU A 72 26.43 0.21 -3.90
CA LEU A 72 27.51 -0.10 -4.85
C LEU A 72 28.58 1.00 -4.91
N GLN A 73 28.20 2.25 -4.66
CA GLN A 73 29.14 3.38 -4.51
C GLN A 73 29.86 3.40 -3.15
N GLY A 74 29.65 2.38 -2.30
CA GLY A 74 30.29 2.27 -1.00
C GLY A 74 29.63 3.12 0.10
N LYS A 75 28.46 3.71 -0.16
CA LYS A 75 27.72 4.48 0.85
C LYS A 75 26.93 3.56 1.77
N ARG A 76 26.83 3.96 3.03
CA ARG A 76 25.90 3.37 4.02
C ARG A 76 24.48 3.84 3.70
N ALA A 77 23.75 3.05 2.92
CA ALA A 77 22.42 3.39 2.44
C ALA A 77 21.32 2.89 3.38
N LEU A 78 20.67 3.82 4.08
CA LEU A 78 19.53 3.56 4.94
C LEU A 78 18.22 3.78 4.16
N PHE A 79 17.38 2.75 4.08
CA PHE A 79 16.05 2.84 3.50
C PHE A 79 15.02 2.22 4.46
N PRO A 80 14.45 3.02 5.37
CA PRO A 80 13.42 2.53 6.29
C PRO A 80 12.05 2.51 5.61
N PHE A 81 11.20 1.59 6.04
CA PHE A 81 9.81 1.52 5.62
C PHE A 81 8.89 1.60 6.84
N GLY A 82 7.77 2.31 6.70
CA GLY A 82 6.77 2.47 7.77
C GLY A 82 5.37 2.19 7.26
N PHE A 83 4.40 2.18 8.17
CA PHE A 83 3.00 1.89 7.88
C PHE A 83 2.09 3.00 8.44
N HIS A 84 1.22 3.58 7.58
CA HIS A 84 0.29 4.62 8.02
C HIS A 84 -1.00 4.00 8.55
N VAL A 85 -1.21 4.13 9.86
CA VAL A 85 -2.47 3.69 10.51
C VAL A 85 -3.29 4.84 11.08
N THR A 86 -2.77 6.07 11.04
CA THR A 86 -3.53 7.26 11.47
C THR A 86 -4.50 7.73 10.39
N GLY A 87 -5.66 8.22 10.82
CA GLY A 87 -6.68 8.81 9.95
C GLY A 87 -8.00 8.04 9.91
N MET A 88 -8.99 8.66 9.27
CA MET A 88 -10.36 8.13 9.16
C MET A 88 -10.58 6.95 8.19
N PRO A 89 -9.76 6.70 7.14
CA PRO A 89 -10.09 5.67 6.15
C PRO A 89 -10.26 4.26 6.72
N ILE A 90 -9.43 3.87 7.69
CA ILE A 90 -9.50 2.55 8.33
C ILE A 90 -10.80 2.43 9.13
N LYS A 91 -11.12 3.45 9.94
CA LYS A 91 -12.35 3.49 10.73
C LYS A 91 -13.60 3.52 9.84
N ALA A 92 -13.59 4.31 8.76
CA ALA A 92 -14.70 4.38 7.82
C ALA A 92 -14.96 3.04 7.12
N ALA A 93 -13.91 2.27 6.80
CA ALA A 93 -14.06 0.93 6.24
C ALA A 93 -14.65 -0.04 7.27
N ALA A 94 -14.17 -0.01 8.52
CA ALA A 94 -14.71 -0.83 9.62
C ALA A 94 -16.19 -0.51 9.90
N ASP A 95 -16.54 0.77 10.01
CA ASP A 95 -17.92 1.22 10.23
C ASP A 95 -18.85 0.88 9.05
N LYS A 96 -18.30 0.74 7.84
CA LYS A 96 -19.08 0.27 6.68
C LYS A 96 -19.38 -1.23 6.79
N ILE A 97 -18.42 -2.04 7.21
CA ILE A 97 -18.61 -3.50 7.43
C ILE A 97 -19.61 -3.74 8.57
N ALA A 98 -19.48 -3.01 9.69
CA ALA A 98 -20.41 -3.11 10.81
C ALA A 98 -21.86 -2.85 10.39
N ARG A 99 -22.08 -1.82 9.55
CA ARG A 99 -23.40 -1.52 8.98
C ARG A 99 -23.89 -2.60 8.01
N GLU A 100 -23.00 -3.15 7.19
CA GLU A 100 -23.33 -4.24 6.27
C GLU A 100 -23.71 -5.52 7.02
N LEU A 101 -23.06 -5.81 8.16
CA LEU A 101 -23.44 -6.90 9.06
C LEU A 101 -24.82 -6.70 9.68
N GLU A 102 -25.14 -5.48 10.12
CA GLU A 102 -26.48 -5.16 10.64
C GLU A 102 -27.57 -5.31 9.57
N MET A 103 -27.28 -4.98 8.31
CA MET A 103 -28.25 -5.04 7.21
C MET A 103 -28.45 -6.46 6.66
N PHE A 104 -27.38 -7.23 6.51
CA PHE A 104 -27.38 -8.50 5.77
C PHE A 104 -27.15 -9.74 6.65
N GLY A 105 -26.89 -9.53 7.94
CA GLY A 105 -26.52 -10.59 8.86
C GLY A 105 -25.10 -11.15 8.62
N PRO A 106 -24.68 -12.14 9.42
CA PRO A 106 -23.33 -12.70 9.38
C PRO A 106 -22.98 -13.41 8.07
N GLU A 107 -23.97 -13.79 7.27
CA GLU A 107 -23.77 -14.42 5.96
C GLU A 107 -23.67 -13.42 4.81
N PHE A 108 -23.84 -12.12 5.08
CA PHE A 108 -23.86 -11.05 4.07
C PHE A 108 -24.83 -11.34 2.90
N ALA A 109 -26.01 -11.90 3.21
CA ALA A 109 -27.03 -12.23 2.23
C ALA A 109 -27.75 -10.95 1.77
N VAL A 110 -27.42 -10.45 0.58
CA VAL A 110 -28.02 -9.23 0.03
C VAL A 110 -29.40 -9.55 -0.57
N PRO A 111 -30.50 -8.90 -0.10
CA PRO A 111 -31.82 -9.07 -0.71
C PRO A 111 -31.87 -8.56 -2.16
N GLU A 112 -32.53 -9.30 -3.05
CA GLU A 112 -32.63 -9.04 -4.50
C GLU A 112 -33.22 -7.65 -4.84
N GLU A 113 -34.11 -7.14 -3.97
CA GLU A 113 -34.70 -5.80 -4.08
C GLU A 113 -33.68 -4.67 -3.87
N LEU A 114 -32.70 -4.87 -2.97
CA LEU A 114 -31.62 -3.91 -2.73
C LEU A 114 -30.58 -3.95 -3.87
N GLU A 115 -30.33 -5.11 -4.46
CA GLU A 115 -29.47 -5.22 -5.65
C GLU A 115 -30.03 -4.43 -6.83
N THR A 116 -31.36 -4.47 -7.01
CA THR A 116 -32.10 -3.81 -8.10
C THR A 116 -32.08 -2.30 -7.93
N GLN A 117 -32.51 -1.77 -6.77
CA GLN A 117 -32.55 -0.31 -6.49
C GLN A 117 -31.17 0.36 -6.60
N LEU A 118 -30.09 -0.34 -6.22
CA LEU A 118 -28.73 0.21 -6.29
C LEU A 118 -28.09 0.08 -7.68
N SER A 119 -28.57 -0.86 -8.51
CA SER A 119 -28.14 -0.92 -9.92
C SER A 119 -28.62 0.32 -10.69
N GLU A 120 -29.85 0.77 -10.41
CA GLU A 120 -30.45 1.98 -10.99
C GLU A 120 -29.75 3.27 -10.53
N LEU A 121 -29.32 3.35 -9.25
CA LEU A 121 -28.57 4.49 -8.71
C LEU A 121 -27.15 4.64 -9.28
N SER A 122 -26.55 3.57 -9.79
CA SER A 122 -25.18 3.59 -10.34
C SER A 122 -25.07 4.11 -11.78
N VAL A 123 -26.21 4.38 -12.44
CA VAL A 123 -26.27 4.77 -13.86
C VAL A 123 -26.15 6.29 -14.09
N ASP A 124 -26.34 7.13 -13.05
CA ASP A 124 -26.37 8.58 -13.24
C ASP A 124 -25.11 9.28 -12.70
N SER A 125 -24.03 9.23 -13.49
CA SER A 125 -22.96 10.22 -13.39
C SER A 125 -23.31 11.42 -14.30
N PRO A 126 -23.44 12.65 -13.78
CA PRO A 126 -23.79 13.79 -14.61
C PRO A 126 -22.72 14.03 -15.68
N LYS A 127 -23.15 14.00 -16.95
CA LYS A 127 -22.35 14.48 -18.09
C LYS A 127 -22.13 15.98 -17.94
N ALA A 128 -21.06 16.38 -17.26
CA ALA A 128 -20.61 17.78 -17.27
C ALA A 128 -20.09 18.12 -18.67
N GLY A 129 -20.86 18.92 -19.40
CA GLY A 129 -20.47 19.53 -20.66
C GLY A 129 -19.26 20.45 -20.48
N GLY A 130 -18.21 20.22 -21.26
CA GLY A 130 -17.01 21.06 -21.28
C GLY A 130 -15.95 20.45 -22.20
N THR A 131 -15.67 21.13 -23.31
CA THR A 131 -14.65 20.76 -24.29
C THR A 131 -13.24 20.82 -23.69
N PHE A 132 -12.75 19.70 -23.16
CA PHE A 132 -11.32 19.49 -22.91
C PHE A 132 -10.96 18.02 -23.18
N ARG A 133 -10.31 17.77 -24.32
CA ARG A 133 -9.97 16.44 -24.83
C ARG A 133 -8.61 15.99 -24.29
N GLY A 134 -8.55 15.70 -23.00
CA GLY A 134 -7.48 14.90 -22.39
C GLY A 134 -8.09 13.59 -21.89
N LYS A 135 -7.69 12.44 -22.45
CA LYS A 135 -8.16 11.13 -22.00
C LYS A 135 -7.83 10.97 -20.50
N LYS A 136 -8.83 11.14 -19.63
CA LYS A 136 -8.72 10.88 -18.19
C LYS A 136 -8.69 9.37 -17.96
N THR A 137 -7.53 8.75 -18.18
CA THR A 137 -7.26 7.31 -18.00
C THR A 137 -7.43 6.84 -16.55
N LYS A 138 -7.60 7.75 -15.59
CA LYS A 138 -7.69 7.43 -14.16
C LYS A 138 -9.11 7.13 -13.65
N VAL A 139 -10.15 7.57 -14.37
CA VAL A 139 -11.56 7.37 -13.94
C VAL A 139 -12.12 6.08 -14.54
N ALA A 140 -11.73 5.74 -15.77
CA ALA A 140 -12.18 4.53 -16.45
C ALA A 140 -11.64 3.22 -15.82
N ALA A 141 -10.58 3.27 -15.01
CA ALA A 141 -9.98 2.09 -14.37
C ALA A 141 -10.63 1.72 -13.01
N LYS A 142 -11.65 2.46 -12.56
CA LYS A 142 -12.44 2.12 -11.36
C LYS A 142 -13.66 1.26 -11.70
N THR A 143 -13.55 0.37 -12.69
CA THR A 143 -14.58 -0.62 -13.04
C THR A 143 -14.56 -1.79 -12.05
N GLY A 144 -14.65 -1.49 -10.75
CA GLY A 144 -14.99 -2.49 -9.76
C GLY A 144 -16.49 -2.40 -9.53
N ASN A 145 -17.28 -3.30 -10.12
CA ASN A 145 -18.73 -3.45 -9.87
C ASN A 145 -19.08 -3.88 -8.43
N LYS A 146 -18.16 -3.71 -7.48
CA LYS A 146 -18.35 -4.10 -6.08
C LYS A 146 -19.01 -2.97 -5.34
N LYS A 147 -20.24 -3.22 -4.90
CA LYS A 147 -21.10 -2.24 -4.25
C LYS A 147 -20.83 -2.17 -2.74
N TYR A 148 -20.44 -3.31 -2.14
CA TYR A 148 -20.27 -3.45 -0.69
C TYR A 148 -18.81 -3.69 -0.27
N GLN A 149 -18.49 -3.36 0.98
CA GLN A 149 -17.16 -3.53 1.54
C GLN A 149 -16.84 -5.00 1.81
N PHE A 150 -17.80 -5.80 2.28
CA PHE A 150 -17.59 -7.25 2.48
C PHE A 150 -17.19 -7.96 1.18
N GLN A 151 -17.74 -7.57 0.02
CA GLN A 151 -17.36 -8.12 -1.30
C GLN A 151 -15.90 -7.80 -1.65
N ILE A 152 -15.39 -6.64 -1.23
CA ILE A 152 -13.99 -6.27 -1.43
C ILE A 152 -13.08 -7.16 -0.56
N MET A 153 -13.56 -7.54 0.63
CA MET A 153 -12.83 -8.42 1.56
C MET A 153 -12.85 -9.89 1.12
N GLN A 154 -13.98 -10.39 0.62
CA GLN A 154 -14.09 -11.73 0.04
C GLN A 154 -13.10 -11.94 -1.12
N ASP A 155 -12.94 -10.94 -1.99
CA ASP A 155 -11.95 -10.99 -3.06
C ASP A 155 -10.49 -10.96 -2.58
N GLN A 156 -10.25 -10.53 -1.34
CA GLN A 156 -8.94 -10.67 -0.70
C GLN A 156 -8.72 -12.07 -0.11
N GLY A 157 -9.70 -12.97 -0.27
CA GLY A 157 -9.65 -14.35 0.20
C GLY A 157 -10.14 -14.54 1.63
N MET A 158 -10.76 -13.52 2.24
CA MET A 158 -11.34 -13.63 3.58
C MET A 158 -12.70 -14.33 3.54
N SER A 159 -12.92 -15.28 4.45
CA SER A 159 -14.20 -15.94 4.65
C SER A 159 -15.21 -15.00 5.34
N ASN A 160 -16.52 -15.27 5.20
CA ASN A 160 -17.56 -14.50 5.89
C ASN A 160 -17.34 -14.46 7.41
N ALA A 161 -16.87 -15.56 8.00
CA ALA A 161 -16.58 -15.66 9.42
C ALA A 161 -15.36 -14.83 9.88
N GLU A 162 -14.43 -14.50 8.98
CA GLU A 162 -13.30 -13.61 9.27
C GLU A 162 -13.65 -12.13 9.08
N ILE A 163 -14.68 -11.84 8.27
CA ILE A 163 -15.16 -10.48 7.99
C ILE A 163 -16.15 -10.02 9.08
N ALA A 164 -16.99 -10.93 9.58
CA ALA A 164 -17.99 -10.69 10.61
C ALA A 164 -17.41 -10.50 12.01
#